data_AF-A0A5C3N7U2-F1
#
_entry.id   AF-A0A5C3N7U2-F1
#
_cell.length_a   1.000
_cell.length_b   1.000
_cell.length_c   1.000
_cell.angle_alpha   90.00
_cell.angle_beta   90.00
_cell.angle_gamma   90.00
#
_symmetry.space_group_name_H-M   'P 1'
#
loop_
_entity.id
_entity.type
_entity.pdbx_description
1 polymer ?
#
loop_
_entity_poly.entity_id
_entity_poly.type
_entity_poly.pdbx_seq_one_letter_code
_entity_poly.pdbx_strand_id
1 'polypeptide(L)'
;MPRYDGPYHIIDAYPDKSMYTLDMPHTTNIHPEFHAKLLAPYKPNNPELFPDRELPCPGPIVTPDGEQEWTVERIIDQHRRGR
;
A
#
# COMPACT_ATOMS: atom_id res chain seq x y z
N MET A 1 11.31 -1.19 10.47
CA MET A 1 10.03 -1.63 9.88
C MET A 1 9.02 -0.50 10.00
N PRO A 2 8.17 -0.26 8.99
CA PRO A 2 7.11 0.74 9.08
C PRO A 2 6.16 0.42 10.24
N ARG A 3 5.68 1.46 10.94
CA ARG A 3 4.82 1.30 12.13
C ARG A 3 3.36 0.97 11.76
N TYR A 4 2.90 1.44 10.61
CA TYR A 4 1.55 1.26 10.10
C TYR A 4 1.63 0.64 8.70
N ASP A 5 0.63 -0.18 8.38
CA ASP A 5 0.48 -0.77 7.05
C ASP A 5 -0.59 -0.01 6.27
N GLY A 6 -0.20 0.48 5.09
CA GLY A 6 -1.07 1.05 4.07
C GLY A 6 -1.94 2.27 4.46
N PRO A 7 -2.21 3.16 3.51
CA PRO A 7 -3.49 3.85 3.49
C PRO A 7 -4.56 2.89 2.96
N TYR A 8 -5.59 2.63 3.76
CA TYR A 8 -6.78 1.90 3.34
C TYR A 8 -8.01 2.80 3.45
N HIS A 9 -8.97 2.61 2.55
CA HIS A 9 -10.25 3.31 2.63
C HIS A 9 -11.15 2.65 3.67
N ILE A 10 -11.97 3.46 4.36
CA ILE A 10 -12.98 2.94 5.28
C ILE A 10 -14.23 2.65 4.44
N ILE A 11 -14.70 1.40 4.48
CA ILE A 11 -15.94 0.97 3.83
C ILE A 11 -17.13 1.22 4.77
N ASP A 12 -17.00 0.80 6.02
CA ASP A 12 -18.04 0.92 7.04
C ASP A 12 -17.49 1.48 8.35
N ALA A 13 -18.31 2.24 9.06
CA ALA A 13 -17.98 2.81 10.35
C ALA A 13 -19.08 2.49 11.38
N TYR A 14 -18.66 2.05 12.56
CA TYR A 14 -19.50 1.79 13.72
C TYR A 14 -19.01 2.63 14.91
N PRO A 15 -19.31 3.95 14.95
CA PRO A 15 -18.79 4.86 15.97
C PRO A 15 -19.13 4.43 17.39
N ASP A 16 -20.34 3.89 17.61
CA ASP A 16 -20.82 3.42 18.92
C ASP A 16 -19.93 2.33 19.54
N LYS A 17 -19.28 1.53 18.69
CA LYS A 17 -18.37 0.45 19.08
C LYS A 17 -16.91 0.79 18.83
N SER A 18 -16.63 2.00 18.32
CA SER A 18 -15.30 2.40 17.86
C SER A 18 -14.68 1.39 16.88
N MET A 19 -15.48 0.78 16.00
CA MET A 19 -15.02 -0.20 15.00
C MET A 19 -15.19 0.36 13.58
N TYR A 20 -14.26 -0.01 12.69
CA TYR A 20 -14.24 0.42 11.30
C TYR A 20 -13.81 -0.74 10.41
N THR A 21 -14.41 -0.85 9.23
CA THR A 21 -14.06 -1.84 8.21
C THR A 21 -13.23 -1.18 7.13
N LEU A 22 -12.06 -1.76 6.83
CA LEU A 22 -11.13 -1.26 5.81
C LEU A 22 -11.26 -2.02 4.49
N ASP A 23 -11.12 -1.29 3.38
CA ASP A 23 -10.97 -1.83 2.04
C ASP A 23 -9.55 -2.38 1.86
N MET A 24 -9.34 -3.61 2.34
CA MET A 24 -8.08 -4.31 2.23
C MET A 24 -8.10 -5.31 1.06
N PRO A 25 -6.96 -5.53 0.39
CA PRO A 25 -6.89 -6.52 -0.67
C PRO A 25 -7.19 -7.92 -0.12
N HIS A 26 -8.02 -8.66 -0.87
CA HIS A 26 -8.45 -10.03 -0.55
C HIS A 26 -7.31 -11.06 -0.46
N THR A 27 -6.09 -10.67 -0.82
CA THR A 27 -4.89 -11.50 -0.72
C THR A 27 -4.34 -11.59 0.70
N THR A 28 -4.79 -10.71 1.60
CA THR A 28 -4.38 -10.69 3.01
C THR A 28 -5.25 -11.65 3.83
N ASN A 29 -4.63 -12.50 4.66
CA ASN A 29 -5.36 -13.38 5.58
C ASN A 29 -5.72 -12.63 6.90
N ILE A 30 -6.09 -11.35 6.78
CA ILE A 30 -6.31 -10.43 7.90
C ILE A 30 -7.77 -10.01 7.88
N HIS A 31 -8.39 -9.96 9.06
CA HIS A 31 -9.76 -9.49 9.20
C HIS A 31 -9.84 -7.97 8.94
N PRO A 32 -10.75 -7.47 8.09
CA PRO A 32 -10.79 -6.06 7.68
C PRO A 32 -11.36 -5.11 8.72
N GLU A 33 -11.95 -5.62 9.81
CA GLU A 33 -12.51 -4.81 10.87
C GLU A 33 -11.50 -4.54 11.99
N PHE A 34 -11.31 -3.26 12.32
CA PHE A 34 -10.37 -2.81 13.34
C PHE A 34 -11.03 -1.84 14.32
N HIS A 35 -10.59 -1.91 15.58
CA HIS A 35 -10.93 -0.89 16.57
C HIS A 35 -10.14 0.40 16.30
N ALA A 36 -10.74 1.57 16.56
CA ALA A 36 -10.19 2.90 16.31
C ALA A 36 -8.76 3.10 16.84
N LYS A 37 -8.43 2.47 17.98
CA LYS A 37 -7.10 2.51 18.61
C LYS A 37 -5.98 1.93 17.73
N LEU A 38 -6.31 1.04 16.80
CA LEU A 38 -5.36 0.43 15.87
C LEU A 38 -5.21 1.23 14.57
N LEU A 39 -6.05 2.25 14.37
CA LEU A 39 -6.08 3.06 13.17
C LEU A 39 -5.36 4.40 13.40
N ALA A 40 -4.75 4.90 12.34
CA ALA A 40 -4.18 6.24 12.29
C ALA A 40 -4.69 6.94 11.02
N PRO A 41 -5.22 8.17 11.11
CA PRO A 41 -5.62 8.93 9.93
C PRO A 41 -4.42 9.12 9.00
N TYR A 42 -4.59 8.75 7.73
CA TYR A 42 -3.59 9.02 6.71
C TYR A 42 -3.49 10.54 6.48
N LYS A 43 -2.26 11.06 6.50
CA LYS A 43 -1.97 12.45 6.16
C LYS A 43 -1.07 12.44 4.93
N PRO A 44 -1.52 12.96 3.79
CA PRO A 44 -0.67 13.03 2.61
C PRO A 44 0.57 13.88 2.90
N ASN A 45 1.67 13.56 2.23
CA ASN A 45 2.86 14.38 2.31
C ASN A 45 2.59 15.75 1.66
N ASN A 46 3.17 16.81 2.23
CA ASN A 46 3.19 18.12 1.58
C ASN A 46 4.60 18.31 1.00
N PRO A 47 4.78 18.25 -0.33
CA PRO A 47 6.10 18.29 -0.96
C PRO A 47 6.79 19.66 -0.83
N GLU A 48 6.03 20.76 -0.68
CA GLU A 48 6.60 22.10 -0.51
C GLU A 48 7.23 22.28 0.87
N LEU A 49 6.64 21.67 1.90
CA LEU A 49 7.10 21.78 3.29
C LEU A 49 8.06 20.65 3.67
N PHE A 50 7.89 19.47 3.08
CA PHE A 50 8.63 18.25 3.43
C PHE A 50 9.06 17.48 2.17
N PRO A 51 9.96 18.05 1.35
CA PRO A 51 10.44 17.39 0.13
C PRO A 51 11.13 16.05 0.42
N ASP A 52 11.84 15.94 1.54
CA ASP A 52 12.62 14.74 1.89
C ASP A 52 11.78 13.56 2.42
N ARG A 53 10.45 13.72 2.57
CA ARG A 53 9.56 12.64 3.02
C ARG A 53 9.14 11.70 1.89
N GLU A 54 9.18 12.17 0.65
CA GLU A 54 8.98 11.33 -0.52
C GLU A 54 10.33 10.76 -0.95
N LEU A 55 10.45 9.44 -0.91
CA LEU A 55 11.60 8.78 -1.51
C LEU A 55 11.51 8.96 -3.03
N PRO A 56 12.61 9.34 -3.71
CA PRO A 56 12.61 9.38 -5.15
C PRO A 56 12.29 7.98 -5.67
N CYS A 57 11.36 7.90 -6.62
CA CYS A 57 11.13 6.66 -7.35
C CYS A 57 12.48 6.23 -7.94
N PRO A 58 12.95 4.99 -7.71
CA PRO A 58 14.19 4.53 -8.30
C PRO A 58 14.12 4.75 -9.81
N GLY A 59 15.19 5.31 -10.37
CA GLY A 59 15.29 5.48 -11.82
C GLY A 59 15.25 4.13 -12.54
N PRO A 60 15.03 4.14 -13.86
CA PRO A 60 15.11 2.93 -14.67
C PRO A 60 16.46 2.22 -14.49
N ILE A 61 16.47 0.89 -14.63
CA ILE A 61 17.68 0.09 -14.44
C ILE A 61 18.49 0.18 -15.73
N VAL A 62 19.51 1.03 -15.75
CA VAL A 62 20.41 1.15 -16.89
C VAL A 62 21.36 -0.06 -16.90
N THR A 63 21.09 -1.05 -17.75
CA THR A 63 22.05 -2.11 -18.06
C THR A 63 23.21 -1.53 -18.89
N PRO A 64 24.44 -2.12 -18.84
CA PRO A 64 25.60 -1.62 -19.60
C PRO A 64 25.34 -1.44 -21.10
N ASP A 65 24.41 -2.22 -21.65
CA ASP A 65 24.05 -2.23 -23.07
C ASP A 65 22.73 -1.48 -23.37
N GLY A 66 22.07 -0.91 -22.36
CA GLY A 66 20.84 -0.12 -22.54
C GLY A 66 19.65 -0.95 -23.07
N GLU A 67 19.50 -2.17 -22.56
CA GLU A 67 18.43 -3.11 -22.96
C GLU A 67 17.04 -2.47 -22.90
N GLN A 68 16.20 -2.80 -23.89
CA GLN A 68 14.84 -2.27 -24.00
C GLN A 68 13.97 -2.70 -22.81
N GLU A 69 13.50 -1.74 -22.02
CA GLU A 69 12.52 -1.96 -20.95
C GLU A 69 11.08 -2.07 -21.52
N TRP A 70 10.27 -2.97 -20.96
CA TRP A 70 8.87 -3.18 -21.35
C TRP A 70 7.94 -2.86 -20.19
N THR A 71 6.85 -2.13 -20.46
CA THR A 71 5.80 -1.90 -19.46
C THR A 71 4.92 -3.15 -19.36
N VAL A 72 4.77 -3.68 -18.15
CA VAL A 72 3.84 -4.80 -17.92
C VAL A 72 2.41 -4.27 -17.92
N GLU A 73 1.63 -4.59 -18.94
CA GLU A 73 0.23 -4.17 -19.04
C GLU A 73 -0.65 -4.88 -18.01
N ARG A 74 -0.51 -6.20 -17.88
CA ARG A 74 -1.32 -7.03 -16.97
C ARG A 74 -0.68 -8.40 -16.72
N ILE A 75 -0.78 -8.89 -15.49
CA ILE A 75 -0.44 -10.28 -15.15
C ILE A 75 -1.61 -11.18 -15.59
N ILE A 76 -1.32 -12.17 -16.43
CA ILE A 76 -2.35 -13.08 -16.98
C ILE A 76 -2.58 -14.32 -16.12
N ASP A 77 -1.62 -14.72 -15.31
CA ASP A 77 -1.68 -15.92 -14.47
C ASP A 77 -0.66 -15.83 -13.31
N GLN A 78 -0.95 -16.47 -12.18
CA GLN A 78 -0.08 -16.51 -11.01
C GLN A 78 -0.18 -17.89 -10.33
N HIS A 79 0.94 -18.61 -10.25
CA HIS A 79 1.03 -19.88 -9.53
C HIS A 79 1.90 -19.76 -8.28
N ARG A 80 1.41 -20.26 -7.14
CA ARG A 80 2.24 -20.50 -5.95
C ARG A 80 3.02 -21.80 -6.12
N ARG A 81 4.35 -21.75 -5.94
CA ARG A 81 5.19 -22.94 -5.75
C ARG A 81 5.71 -22.98 -4.31
N GLY A 82 5.54 -24.12 -3.64
CA GLY A 82 6.03 -24.36 -2.28
C GLY A 82 5.02 -24.05 -1.17
N ARG A 83 5.27 -24.63 0.02
CA ARG A 83 4.45 -24.53 1.24
C ARG A 83 5.02 -23.47 2.19
#